data_AF-A0A368FG89-F1
#
_entry.id   AF-A0A368FG89-F1
#
_cell.length_a   1.000
_cell.length_b   1.000
_cell.length_c   1.000
_cell.angle_alpha   90.00
_cell.angle_beta   90.00
_cell.angle_gamma   90.00
#
_symmetry.space_group_name_H-M   'P 1'
#
loop_
_entity.id
_entity.type
_entity.pdbx_description
1 polymer ?
#
loop_
_entity_poly.entity_id
_entity_poly.type
_entity_poly.pdbx_seq_one_letter_code
_entity_poly.pdbx_strand_id
1 'polypeptide(L)' 'MLRHYANSVLLVESNRKFESKIVNGGPFQGELTRHCREIRALLCSLLRSTPKLKLIWSLSPANSAEYFAELKRVTVRS' A
#
# COMPACT_ATOMS: atom_id res chain seq x y z
N MET A 1 -16.33 3.14 -4.74
CA MET A 1 -15.52 2.10 -4.08
C MET A 1 -16.04 1.79 -2.67
N LEU A 2 -15.72 2.61 -1.65
CA LEU A 2 -15.99 2.30 -0.24
C LEU A 2 -17.46 2.09 0.14
N ARG A 3 -18.41 2.69 -0.59
CA ARG A 3 -19.85 2.51 -0.38
C ARG A 3 -20.42 1.26 -1.06
N HIS A 4 -19.72 0.73 -2.07
CA HIS A 4 -20.25 -0.32 -2.96
C HIS A 4 -19.55 -1.67 -2.78
N TYR A 5 -18.36 -1.69 -2.18
CA TYR A 5 -17.58 -2.91 -1.97
C TYR A 5 -17.27 -3.09 -0.49
N ALA A 6 -17.63 -4.25 0.06
CA ALA A 6 -17.37 -4.62 1.45
C ALA A 6 -15.85 -4.68 1.76
N ASN A 7 -15.04 -5.06 0.77
CA ASN A 7 -13.59 -5.10 0.85
C ASN A 7 -13.01 -4.14 -0.18
N SER A 8 -12.45 -3.02 0.28
CA SER A 8 -11.70 -2.09 -0.57
C SER A 8 -10.23 -2.14 -0.21
N VAL A 9 -9.38 -2.23 -1.24
CA VAL A 9 -7.93 -2.30 -1.10
C VAL A 9 -7.32 -1.16 -1.91
N LEU A 10 -6.42 -0.41 -1.28
CA LEU A 10 -5.51 0.52 -1.95
C LEU A 10 -4.16 -0.18 -2.04
N LEU A 11 -3.75 -0.55 -3.26
CA LEU A 11 -2.39 -1.01 -3.54
C LEU A 11 -1.56 0.20 -3.96
N VAL A 12 -0.43 0.42 -3.28
CA VAL A 12 0.58 1.40 -3.70
C VAL A 12 1.87 0.64 -4.02
N GLU A 13 2.40 0.90 -5.21
CA GLU A 13 3.62 0.28 -5.71
C GLU A 13 4.75 1.29 -5.76
N SER A 14 5.91 0.94 -5.20
CA SER A 14 7.13 1.71 -5.43
C SER A 14 7.79 1.31 -6.73
N ASN A 15 8.44 2.26 -7.39
CA ASN A 15 9.29 1.94 -8.53
C ASN A 15 10.66 1.42 -8.04
N ARG A 16 11.26 0.43 -8.71
CA ARG A 16 12.54 -0.22 -8.34
C ARG A 16 13.68 0.75 -8.03
N LYS A 17 13.66 1.95 -8.62
CA LYS A 17 14.63 3.02 -8.32
C LYS A 17 14.65 3.47 -6.84
N PHE A 18 13.63 3.13 -6.05
CA PHE A 18 13.54 3.44 -4.62
C PHE A 18 14.19 2.38 -3.71
N GLU A 19 14.52 1.18 -4.22
CA GLU A 19 15.02 0.06 -3.42
C GLU A 19 16.36 0.36 -2.73
N SER A 20 17.22 1.19 -3.33
CA SER A 20 18.57 1.43 -2.82
C SER A 20 18.67 2.27 -1.54
N LYS A 21 17.54 2.78 -1.01
CA LYS A 21 17.51 3.66 0.18
C LYS A 21 16.61 3.14 1.32
N ILE A 22 16.02 1.96 1.18
CA ILE A 22 15.01 1.46 2.10
C ILE A 22 15.64 0.46 3.08
N VAL A 23 15.71 0.80 4.38
CA VAL A 23 16.25 -0.08 5.43
C VAL A 23 15.15 -0.91 6.14
N ASN A 24 13.90 -0.44 6.17
CA ASN A 24 12.74 -1.03 6.89
C ASN A 24 11.46 -1.12 6.02
N GLY A 25 11.53 -0.97 4.70
CA GLY A 25 10.44 -1.28 3.76
C GLY A 25 9.36 -0.20 3.54
N GLY A 26 9.38 0.92 4.26
CA GLY A 26 8.22 1.83 4.29
C GLY A 26 8.20 2.93 3.20
N PRO A 27 7.01 3.33 2.69
CA PRO A 27 6.81 4.37 1.67
C PRO A 27 7.56 5.69 1.83
N PHE A 28 7.81 6.09 3.09
CA PHE A 28 8.34 7.40 3.44
C PHE A 28 9.60 7.29 4.28
N GLN A 29 10.28 6.15 4.22
CA GLN A 29 11.49 5.95 4.98
C GLN A 29 12.62 6.82 4.44
N GLY A 30 13.27 7.59 5.32
CA GLY A 30 14.38 8.48 4.95
C GLY A 30 13.99 9.76 4.21
N GLU A 31 12.74 9.89 3.76
CA GLU A 31 12.23 11.06 3.04
C GLU A 31 11.69 12.13 4.01
N LEU A 32 12.47 13.19 4.22
CA LEU A 32 12.16 14.32 5.13
C LEU A 32 11.69 15.60 4.41
N THR A 33 11.54 15.53 3.08
CA THR A 33 11.07 16.67 2.28
C THR A 33 9.70 17.15 2.76
N ARG A 34 9.42 18.45 2.57
CA ARG A 34 8.10 19.02 2.89
C ARG A 34 6.99 18.26 2.17
N HIS A 35 7.21 17.93 0.90
CA HIS A 35 6.28 17.17 0.09
C HIS A 35 5.97 15.80 0.70
N CYS A 36 6.98 15.02 1.09
CA CYS A 36 6.76 13.71 1.70
C CYS A 36 6.01 13.80 3.05
N ARG A 37 6.22 14.88 3.82
CA ARG A 37 5.42 15.14 5.04
C ARG A 37 3.95 15.41 4.73
N GLU A 38 3.67 16.24 3.72
CA GLU A 38 2.31 16.53 3.26
C GLU A 38 1.59 15.28 2.76
N ILE A 39 2.25 14.47 1.91
CA ILE A 39 1.69 13.21 1.42
C ILE A 39 1.44 12.23 2.57
N ARG A 40 2.35 12.14 3.55
CA ARG A 40 2.15 11.29 4.74
C ARG A 40 0.94 11.75 5.55
N ALA A 41 0.77 13.06 5.77
CA ALA A 41 -0.38 13.60 6.48
C ALA A 41 -1.70 13.30 5.75
N LEU A 42 -1.72 13.44 4.42
CA LEU A 42 -2.88 13.09 3.59
C LEU A 42 -3.21 11.60 3.67
N LEU A 43 -2.20 10.72 3.56
CA LEU A 43 -2.40 9.28 3.71
C LEU A 43 -2.97 8.93 5.09
N CYS A 44 -2.42 9.50 6.17
CA CYS A 44 -2.94 9.30 7.52
C CYS A 44 -4.37 9.82 7.67
N SER A 45 -4.73 10.92 7.02
CA SER A 45 -6.11 11.44 7.01
C SER A 45 -7.06 10.48 6.29
N LEU A 46 -6.65 9.97 5.13
CA LEU A 46 -7.41 8.97 4.37
C LEU A 46 -7.66 7.72 5.22
N LEU A 47 -6.62 7.10 5.76
CA LEU A 47 -6.75 5.86 6.54
C LEU A 47 -7.65 6.03 7.77
N ARG A 48 -7.58 7.18 8.46
CA ARG A 48 -8.46 7.46 9.60
C ARG A 48 -9.91 7.70 9.19
N SER A 49 -10.15 8.37 8.07
CA SER A 49 -11.51 8.63 7.58
C SER A 49 -12.15 7.41 6.92
N THR A 50 -11.35 6.41 6.53
CA THR A 50 -11.82 5.20 5.83
C THR A 50 -11.33 3.93 6.52
N PRO A 51 -11.83 3.57 7.72
CA PRO A 51 -11.29 2.47 8.52
C PRO A 51 -11.46 1.08 7.88
N LYS A 52 -12.34 0.93 6.89
CA LYS A 52 -12.52 -0.31 6.12
C LYS A 52 -11.57 -0.45 4.93
N LEU A 53 -10.80 0.60 4.62
CA LEU A 53 -9.82 0.57 3.54
C LEU A 53 -8.58 -0.18 3.99
N LYS A 54 -8.23 -1.24 3.27
CA LYS A 54 -6.98 -1.98 3.47
C LYS A 54 -5.89 -1.37 2.60
N LEU A 55 -4.72 -1.11 3.17
CA LEU A 55 -3.55 -0.61 2.43
C LEU A 55 -2.55 -1.75 2.20
N ILE A 56 -2.12 -1.94 0.97
CA ILE A 56 -1.02 -2.83 0.60
C ILE A 56 0.10 -1.98 0.02
N TRP A 57 1.31 -2.18 0.51
CA TRP A 57 2.51 -1.63 -0.08
C TRP A 57 3.28 -2.73 -0.79
N SER A 58 3.60 -2.53 -2.07
CA SER A 58 4.40 -3.47 -2.86
C SER A 58 5.66 -2.81 -3.39
N LEU A 59 6.76 -3.57 -3.40
CA LEU A 59 8.05 -3.11 -3.91
C LEU A 59 8.10 -3.13 -5.44
N SER A 60 7.30 -3.99 -6.08
CA SER A 60 7.26 -4.12 -7.53
C SER A 60 5.94 -4.72 -8.03
N PRO A 61 5.62 -4.55 -9.32
CA PRO A 61 4.49 -5.22 -9.96
C PRO A 61 4.55 -6.76 -9.89
N ALA A 62 5.75 -7.33 -9.83
CA ALA A 62 5.91 -8.78 -9.69
C ALA A 62 5.46 -9.26 -8.30
N ASN A 63 5.84 -8.54 -7.24
CA ASN A 63 5.46 -8.94 -5.87
C ASN A 63 3.96 -8.76 -5.62
N SER A 64 3.34 -7.70 -6.16
CA SER A 64 1.90 -7.50 -6.01
C SER A 64 1.09 -8.57 -6.76
N ALA A 65 1.55 -8.98 -7.95
CA ALA A 65 0.94 -10.06 -8.70
C ALA A 65 1.00 -11.41 -7.95
N GLU A 66 2.16 -11.74 -7.38
CA GLU A 66 2.35 -12.94 -6.56
C GLU A 66 1.45 -12.93 -5.32
N TYR A 67 1.44 -11.82 -4.58
CA TYR A 67 0.60 -11.63 -3.39
C TYR A 67 -0.89 -11.81 -3.70
N PHE A 68 -1.39 -11.25 -4.81
CA PHE A 68 -2.79 -11.45 -5.20
C PHE A 68 -3.09 -12.87 -5.66
N ALA A 69 -2.13 -13.55 -6.29
CA ALA A 69 -2.29 -14.96 -6.66
C ALA A 69 -2.42 -15.85 -5.41
N GLU A 70 -1.67 -15.57 -4.35
CA GLU A 70 -1.80 -16.26 -3.05
C GLU A 70 -3.12 -15.95 -2.36
N LEU A 71 -3.50 -14.67 -2.25
CA LEU A 71 -4.77 -14.26 -1.66
C LEU A 71 -5.97 -14.99 -2.28
N LYS A 72 -6.00 -15.05 -3.63
CA LYS A 72 -7.06 -15.76 -4.36
C LYS A 72 -7.10 -17.24 -4.00
N ARG A 73 -5.95 -17.90 -3.83
CA ARG A 73 -5.87 -19.32 -3.47
C ARG A 73 -6.37 -19.59 -2.05
N VAL A 74 -6.12 -18.69 -1.10
CA VAL A 74 -6.63 -18.82 0.28
C VAL A 74 -8.16 -18.72 0.31
N THR A 75 -8.74 -17.77 -0.43
CA THR A 75 -10.21 -17.60 -0.47
C THR A 75 -10.94 -18.78 -1.13
N VAL A 76 -10.31 -19.51 -2.06
CA VAL A 76 -10.94 -20.69 -2.71
C VAL A 76 -10.93 -21.94 -1.82
N ARG A 77 -10.12 -21.95 -0.75
CA ARG A 77 -9.99 -23.11 0.15
C ARG A 77 -10.81 -22.99 1.46
N SER A 78 -11.43 -21.84 1.70
CA SER A 78 -12.28 -21.54 2.86
C SER A 78 -13.75 -21.54 2.48
#